data_AF-A0A1R2CAA3-F1
#
_entry.id   AF-A0A1R2CAA3-F1
#
_cell.length_a   1.000
_cell.length_b   1.000
_cell.length_c   1.000
_cell.angle_alpha   90.00
_cell.angle_beta   90.00
_cell.angle_gamma   90.00
#
_symmetry.space_group_name_H-M   'P 1'
#
loop_
_entity.id
_entity.type
_entity.pdbx_description
1 polymer ?
#
loop_
_entity_poly.entity_id
_entity_poly.type
_entity_poly.pdbx_seq_one_letter_code
_entity_poly.pdbx_strand_id
1 'polypeptide(L)'
;METSHNSIFAAMVLSQKSHCMIDKFLVKAEPSLNFRSYELKDLFYQTAIELSLSEIEILTWLIFIDSIGIKESESNLKEFLILAGLQAKFKLGSDITKQMNCYKERTPEIAELFEVWGKQNSHHLNISTKQLGKKYRELSMPCDHVQVNYNFYINDVLGSCKIYQKRSIDEIFEFKLSQRKSIREGNIFDIKKTIQMTEEKEYDLNTFDRIDC
;
A
#
# COMPACT_ATOMS: atom_id res chain seq x y z
N MET A 1 20.21 27.64 -16.63
CA MET A 1 19.99 26.25 -17.05
C MET A 1 20.68 25.39 -16.00
N GLU A 2 20.05 24.57 -15.16
CA GLU A 2 18.67 24.18 -14.93
C GLU A 2 18.60 23.85 -13.43
N THR A 3 17.64 24.44 -12.74
CA THR A 3 17.43 24.28 -11.31
C THR A 3 16.56 23.05 -11.04
N SER A 4 17.05 22.16 -10.18
CA SER A 4 16.25 21.51 -9.13
C SER A 4 15.10 20.61 -9.59
N HIS A 5 15.42 19.43 -10.13
CA HIS A 5 14.52 18.27 -10.07
C HIS A 5 14.72 17.55 -8.73
N ASN A 6 13.94 17.93 -7.70
CA ASN A 6 13.60 17.09 -6.52
C ASN A 6 12.81 17.90 -5.48
N SER A 7 11.62 18.40 -5.85
CA SER A 7 10.76 19.13 -4.90
C SER A 7 9.32 19.20 -5.39
N ILE A 8 8.61 18.07 -5.53
CA ILE A 8 7.14 18.11 -5.71
C ILE A 8 6.44 17.00 -4.90
N PHE A 9 6.99 16.64 -3.75
CA PHE A 9 6.18 16.16 -2.63
C PHE A 9 6.74 16.88 -1.42
N ALA A 10 6.22 18.08 -1.12
CA ALA A 10 6.34 18.59 0.24
C ALA A 10 5.89 17.44 1.15
N ALA A 11 6.67 17.09 2.17
CA ALA A 11 6.39 15.96 3.05
C ALA A 11 5.00 16.17 3.68
N MET A 12 3.97 15.65 3.01
CA MET A 12 2.59 15.90 3.36
C MET A 12 2.29 14.95 4.50
N VAL A 13 2.19 15.52 5.70
CA VAL A 13 1.88 14.75 6.89
C VAL A 13 0.37 14.57 6.95
N LEU A 14 -0.08 13.32 6.98
CA LEU A 14 -1.48 13.01 7.23
C LEU A 14 -1.89 13.53 8.60
N SER A 15 -3.11 14.06 8.70
CA SER A 15 -3.65 14.47 9.99
C SER A 15 -3.76 13.26 10.93
N GLN A 16 -3.67 13.49 12.24
CA GLN A 16 -3.89 12.44 13.25
C GLN A 16 -5.23 11.73 13.03
N LYS A 17 -6.25 12.48 12.63
CA LYS A 17 -7.59 11.96 12.36
C LYS A 17 -7.64 11.06 11.12
N SER A 18 -6.89 11.41 10.08
CA SER A 18 -6.69 10.57 8.90
C SER A 18 -6.05 9.24 9.27
N HIS A 19 -4.99 9.26 10.09
CA HIS A 19 -4.36 8.04 10.61
C HIS A 19 -5.38 7.18 11.38
N CYS A 20 -6.11 7.77 12.32
CA CYS A 20 -7.11 7.04 13.11
C CYS A 20 -8.21 6.40 12.26
N MET A 21 -8.66 7.06 11.18
CA MET A 21 -9.67 6.50 10.30
C MET A 21 -9.14 5.31 9.51
N ILE A 22 -7.92 5.40 8.98
CA ILE A 22 -7.27 4.31 8.24
C ILE A 22 -7.03 3.12 9.18
N ASP A 23 -6.52 3.35 10.39
CA ASP A 23 -6.25 2.28 11.36
C ASP A 23 -7.52 1.52 11.72
N LYS A 24 -8.61 2.24 12.05
CA LYS A 24 -9.89 1.61 12.38
C LYS A 24 -10.48 0.86 11.19
N PHE A 25 -10.35 1.41 9.99
CA PHE A 25 -10.79 0.73 8.79
C PHE A 25 -10.04 -0.59 8.62
N LEU A 26 -8.71 -0.59 8.76
CA LEU A 26 -7.88 -1.78 8.63
C LEU A 26 -8.18 -2.82 9.71
N VAL A 27 -8.37 -2.41 10.97
CA VAL A 27 -8.77 -3.34 12.05
C VAL A 27 -10.11 -4.02 11.73
N LYS A 28 -11.07 -3.27 11.18
CA LYS A 28 -12.37 -3.83 10.80
C LYS A 28 -12.29 -4.72 9.55
N ALA A 29 -11.45 -4.36 8.59
CA ALA A 29 -11.32 -5.05 7.31
C ALA A 29 -10.36 -6.26 7.35
N GLU A 30 -9.48 -6.36 8.35
CA GLU A 30 -8.49 -7.44 8.46
C GLU A 30 -9.09 -8.86 8.26
N PRO A 31 -10.24 -9.22 8.85
CA PRO A 31 -10.80 -10.57 8.70
C PRO A 31 -11.24 -10.89 7.27
N SER A 32 -11.60 -9.87 6.47
CA SER A 32 -12.12 -10.05 5.11
C SER A 32 -11.06 -9.90 4.03
N LEU A 33 -9.89 -9.38 4.38
CA LEU A 33 -8.88 -9.00 3.40
C LEU A 33 -7.77 -10.05 3.21
N ASN A 34 -7.70 -11.12 4.01
CA ASN A 34 -6.71 -12.23 3.91
C ASN A 34 -5.22 -11.83 3.76
N PHE A 35 -4.86 -10.56 3.86
CA PHE A 35 -3.51 -10.03 3.63
C PHE A 35 -2.56 -10.22 4.81
N ARG A 36 -2.47 -11.44 5.37
CA ARG A 36 -1.60 -11.75 6.51
C ARG A 36 -0.11 -11.47 6.27
N SER A 37 0.29 -11.17 5.04
CA SER A 37 1.69 -10.99 4.62
C SER A 37 2.05 -9.58 4.12
N TYR A 38 1.13 -8.61 4.10
CA TYR A 38 1.42 -7.25 3.62
C TYR A 38 1.44 -6.23 4.78
N GLU A 39 2.38 -5.28 4.74
CA GLU A 39 2.37 -4.06 5.56
C GLU A 39 1.24 -3.13 5.07
N LEU A 40 -0.02 -3.57 5.22
CA LEU A 40 -1.20 -2.87 4.71
C LEU A 40 -1.30 -1.45 5.24
N LYS A 41 -0.95 -1.24 6.50
CA LYS A 41 -0.91 0.09 7.12
C LYS A 41 -0.04 1.04 6.31
N ASP A 42 1.19 0.61 6.04
CA ASP A 42 2.17 1.43 5.33
C ASP A 42 1.76 1.63 3.89
N LEU A 43 1.22 0.61 3.22
CA LEU A 43 0.66 0.77 1.87
C LEU A 43 -0.48 1.80 1.83
N PHE A 44 -1.39 1.77 2.81
CA PHE A 44 -2.48 2.73 2.86
C PHE A 44 -1.98 4.15 3.15
N TYR A 45 -1.06 4.30 4.10
CA TYR A 45 -0.47 5.61 4.43
C TYR A 45 0.35 6.17 3.28
N GLN A 46 1.23 5.37 2.69
CA GLN A 46 2.03 5.75 1.52
C GLN A 46 1.11 6.18 0.38
N THR A 47 0.06 5.41 0.08
CA THR A 47 -0.88 5.76 -1.01
C THR A 47 -1.62 7.07 -0.71
N ALA A 48 -2.08 7.26 0.53
CA ALA A 48 -2.77 8.49 0.91
C ALA A 48 -1.86 9.73 0.84
N ILE A 49 -0.57 9.58 1.19
CA ILE A 49 0.43 10.64 1.09
C ILE A 49 0.83 10.90 -0.38
N GLU A 50 1.12 9.84 -1.14
CA GLU A 50 1.53 9.91 -2.56
C GLU A 50 0.45 10.56 -3.41
N LEU A 51 -0.82 10.26 -3.12
CA LEU A 51 -1.95 10.92 -3.77
C LEU A 51 -2.29 12.27 -3.15
N SER A 52 -1.73 12.63 -1.99
CA SER A 52 -2.07 13.86 -1.27
C SER A 52 -3.58 13.94 -1.00
N LEU A 53 -4.14 12.88 -0.42
CA LEU A 53 -5.56 12.80 -0.09
C LEU A 53 -5.89 13.67 1.13
N SER A 54 -6.91 14.51 0.97
CA SER A 54 -7.58 15.20 2.07
C SER A 54 -8.39 14.21 2.92
N GLU A 55 -8.80 14.63 4.11
CA GLU A 55 -9.58 13.80 5.04
C GLU A 55 -10.87 13.25 4.40
N ILE A 56 -11.57 14.07 3.61
CA ILE A 56 -12.81 13.69 2.94
C ILE A 56 -12.56 12.74 1.75
N GLU A 57 -11.44 12.91 1.06
CA GLU A 57 -11.00 12.01 -0.01
C GLU A 57 -10.58 10.66 0.57
N ILE A 58 -9.88 10.63 1.71
CA ILE A 58 -9.55 9.39 2.43
C ILE A 58 -10.83 8.66 2.81
N LEU A 59 -11.81 9.34 3.38
CA LEU A 59 -13.07 8.71 3.75
C LEU A 59 -13.79 8.10 2.53
N THR A 60 -13.85 8.84 1.43
CA THR A 60 -14.45 8.39 0.16
C THR A 60 -13.69 7.18 -0.40
N TRP A 61 -12.37 7.23 -0.36
CA TRP A 61 -11.47 6.16 -0.77
C TRP A 61 -11.69 4.88 0.05
N LEU A 62 -11.77 4.98 1.37
CA LEU A 62 -12.05 3.84 2.24
C LEU A 62 -13.45 3.24 1.98
N ILE A 63 -14.45 4.06 1.63
CA ILE A 63 -15.77 3.55 1.20
C ILE A 63 -15.66 2.77 -0.11
N PHE A 64 -14.89 3.25 -1.09
CA PHE A 64 -14.68 2.53 -2.34
C PHE A 64 -14.04 1.17 -2.09
N ILE A 65 -12.98 1.12 -1.29
CA ILE A 65 -12.30 -0.14 -0.93
C ILE A 65 -13.28 -1.11 -0.25
N ASP A 66 -14.06 -0.64 0.71
CA ASP A 66 -15.08 -1.44 1.42
C ASP A 66 -16.13 -2.01 0.47
N SER A 67 -16.58 -1.18 -0.49
CA SER A 67 -17.69 -1.51 -1.38
C SER A 67 -17.31 -2.43 -2.54
N ILE A 68 -16.09 -2.29 -3.06
CA ILE A 68 -15.57 -3.09 -4.17
C ILE A 68 -14.98 -4.41 -3.64
N GLY A 69 -14.39 -4.35 -2.44
CA GLY A 69 -13.60 -5.43 -1.87
C GLY A 69 -12.26 -5.58 -2.58
N ILE A 70 -11.26 -6.07 -1.87
CA ILE A 70 -9.97 -6.37 -2.46
C ILE A 70 -9.96 -7.85 -2.83
N LYS A 71 -9.98 -8.15 -4.13
CA LYS A 71 -9.95 -9.54 -4.63
C LYS A 71 -8.50 -9.98 -4.75
N GLU A 72 -8.12 -11.05 -4.04
CA GLU A 72 -6.74 -11.57 -4.00
C GLU A 72 -6.20 -12.03 -5.36
N SER A 73 -7.06 -12.30 -6.35
CA SER A 73 -6.69 -13.05 -7.55
C SER A 73 -6.26 -12.22 -8.77
N GLU A 74 -6.45 -10.89 -8.81
CA GLU A 74 -6.45 -10.18 -10.12
C GLU A 74 -5.60 -8.92 -10.21
N SER A 75 -5.09 -8.35 -9.10
CA SER A 75 -4.41 -7.04 -9.18
C SER A 75 -3.36 -6.84 -8.10
N ASN A 76 -2.29 -6.12 -8.46
CA ASN A 76 -1.33 -5.60 -7.49
C ASN A 76 -2.08 -4.68 -6.50
N LEU A 77 -2.02 -5.00 -5.20
CA LEU A 77 -2.72 -4.24 -4.16
C LEU A 77 -2.39 -2.74 -4.22
N LYS A 78 -1.13 -2.36 -4.46
CA LYS A 78 -0.73 -0.95 -4.53
C LYS A 78 -1.41 -0.24 -5.70
N GLU A 79 -1.50 -0.91 -6.85
CA GLU A 79 -2.19 -0.38 -8.02
C GLU A 79 -3.69 -0.20 -7.77
N PHE A 80 -4.34 -1.20 -7.17
CA PHE A 80 -5.74 -1.10 -6.75
C PHE A 80 -5.97 0.10 -5.81
N LEU A 81 -5.11 0.27 -4.79
CA LEU A 81 -5.20 1.37 -3.85
C LEU A 81 -5.03 2.73 -4.54
N ILE A 82 -4.08 2.85 -5.48
CA ILE A 82 -3.85 4.06 -6.27
C ILE A 82 -5.07 4.38 -7.14
N LEU A 83 -5.60 3.40 -7.89
CA LEU A 83 -6.77 3.60 -8.75
C LEU A 83 -8.00 4.02 -7.93
N ALA A 84 -8.27 3.35 -6.82
CA ALA A 84 -9.35 3.72 -5.92
C ALA A 84 -9.16 5.13 -5.34
N GLY A 85 -7.94 5.52 -5.01
CA GLY A 85 -7.63 6.84 -4.45
C GLY A 85 -7.77 7.96 -5.49
N LEU A 86 -7.29 7.74 -6.71
CA LEU A 86 -7.49 8.65 -7.85
C LEU A 86 -8.98 8.81 -8.15
N GLN A 87 -9.75 7.72 -8.07
CA GLN A 87 -11.19 7.78 -8.29
C GLN A 87 -11.89 8.60 -7.20
N ALA A 88 -11.47 8.47 -5.94
CA ALA A 88 -12.00 9.26 -4.83
C ALA A 88 -11.76 10.75 -5.03
N LYS A 89 -10.55 11.13 -5.43
CA LYS A 89 -10.22 12.51 -5.83
C LYS A 89 -11.11 13.01 -6.96
N PHE A 90 -11.15 12.26 -8.05
CA PHE A 90 -11.92 12.64 -9.24
C PHE A 90 -13.40 12.81 -8.94
N LYS A 91 -13.99 11.91 -8.14
CA LYS A 91 -15.41 11.98 -7.75
C LYS A 91 -15.74 13.18 -6.87
N LEU A 92 -14.79 13.67 -6.09
CA LEU A 92 -14.96 14.88 -5.28
C LEU A 92 -14.62 16.16 -6.05
N GLY A 93 -14.31 16.06 -7.34
CA GLY A 93 -14.04 17.21 -8.21
C GLY A 93 -12.61 17.73 -8.17
N SER A 94 -11.70 16.99 -7.54
CA SER A 94 -10.27 17.34 -7.55
C SER A 94 -9.66 17.10 -8.93
N ASP A 95 -8.79 18.02 -9.35
CA ASP A 95 -7.99 17.84 -10.56
C ASP A 95 -6.93 16.75 -10.32
N ILE A 96 -7.03 15.67 -11.10
CA ILE A 96 -6.12 14.51 -11.06
C ILE A 96 -5.08 14.53 -12.18
N THR A 97 -5.10 15.53 -13.08
CA THR A 97 -4.26 15.54 -14.29
C THR A 97 -2.78 15.50 -13.94
N LYS A 98 -2.35 16.28 -12.93
CA LYS A 98 -0.97 16.32 -12.47
C LYS A 98 -0.51 14.97 -11.93
N GLN A 99 -1.29 14.36 -11.03
CA GLN A 99 -0.96 13.04 -10.47
C GLN A 99 -0.95 11.97 -11.56
N MET A 100 -1.95 11.99 -12.45
CA MET A 100 -2.05 11.04 -13.56
C MET A 100 -0.84 11.15 -14.50
N ASN A 101 -0.36 12.36 -14.80
CA ASN A 101 0.84 12.55 -15.61
C ASN A 101 2.09 11.99 -14.92
N CYS A 102 2.26 12.20 -13.62
CA CYS A 102 3.36 11.60 -12.85
C CYS A 102 3.31 10.05 -12.88
N TYR A 103 2.12 9.46 -12.81
CA TYR A 103 1.99 8.00 -12.92
C TYR A 103 2.21 7.51 -14.35
N LYS A 104 1.82 8.26 -15.39
CA LYS A 104 2.07 7.89 -16.79
C LYS A 104 3.56 7.77 -17.10
N GLU A 105 4.41 8.59 -16.47
CA GLU A 105 5.87 8.48 -16.61
C GLU A 105 6.40 7.14 -16.09
N ARG A 106 5.75 6.56 -15.07
CA ARG A 106 6.14 5.28 -14.46
C ARG A 106 5.44 4.08 -15.08
N THR A 107 4.15 4.24 -15.38
CA THR A 107 3.22 3.21 -15.88
C THR A 107 2.35 3.85 -16.96
N PRO A 108 2.74 3.78 -18.25
CA PRO A 108 2.04 4.45 -19.34
C PRO A 108 0.56 4.05 -19.47
N GLU A 109 0.26 2.79 -19.11
CA GLU A 109 -1.08 2.17 -19.21
C GLU A 109 -2.04 2.63 -18.09
N ILE A 110 -1.56 3.38 -17.09
CA ILE A 110 -2.35 3.74 -15.90
C ILE A 110 -3.64 4.51 -16.22
N ALA A 111 -3.63 5.31 -17.29
CA ALA A 111 -4.81 6.08 -17.68
C ALA A 111 -5.90 5.18 -18.29
N GLU A 112 -5.51 4.21 -19.11
CA GLU A 112 -6.43 3.23 -19.67
C GLU A 112 -6.98 2.32 -18.56
N LEU A 113 -6.10 1.88 -17.65
CA LEU A 113 -6.49 1.11 -16.47
C LEU A 113 -7.47 1.89 -15.59
N PHE A 114 -7.22 3.18 -15.36
CA PHE A 114 -8.13 4.04 -14.60
C PHE A 114 -9.52 4.13 -15.23
N GLU A 115 -9.60 4.32 -16.54
CA GLU A 115 -10.90 4.37 -17.24
C GLU A 115 -11.62 3.02 -17.21
N VAL A 116 -10.92 1.93 -17.48
CA VAL A 116 -11.49 0.57 -17.47
C VAL A 116 -11.97 0.21 -16.07
N TRP A 117 -11.14 0.44 -15.07
CA TRP A 117 -11.45 0.18 -13.67
C TRP A 117 -12.64 1.02 -13.20
N GLY A 118 -12.69 2.30 -13.56
CA GLY A 118 -13.81 3.19 -13.24
C GLY A 118 -15.13 2.73 -13.85
N LYS A 119 -15.10 2.22 -15.09
CA LYS A 119 -16.29 1.67 -15.77
C LYS A 119 -16.76 0.37 -15.11
N GLN A 120 -15.84 -0.56 -14.85
CA GLN A 120 -16.12 -1.85 -14.21
C GLN A 120 -16.74 -1.68 -12.81
N ASN A 121 -16.27 -0.69 -12.05
CA ASN A 121 -16.71 -0.47 -10.68
C ASN A 121 -17.79 0.61 -10.55
N SER A 122 -18.33 1.12 -11.65
CA SER A 122 -19.25 2.28 -11.69
C SER A 122 -20.41 2.21 -10.71
N HIS A 123 -20.98 1.01 -10.47
CA HIS A 123 -22.05 0.78 -9.51
C HIS A 123 -21.63 1.04 -8.05
N HIS A 124 -20.38 0.77 -7.71
CA HIS A 124 -19.80 0.97 -6.38
C HIS A 124 -19.31 2.42 -6.16
N LEU A 125 -19.15 3.20 -7.23
CA LEU A 125 -18.60 4.56 -7.17
C LEU A 125 -19.61 5.65 -6.81
N ASN A 126 -20.90 5.31 -6.67
CA ASN A 126 -21.92 6.26 -6.24
C ASN A 126 -22.02 6.29 -4.72
N ILE A 127 -21.42 7.32 -4.11
CA ILE A 127 -21.49 7.58 -2.67
C ILE A 127 -22.50 8.69 -2.41
N SER A 128 -23.51 8.36 -1.61
CA SER A 128 -24.42 9.36 -1.04
C SER A 128 -23.78 10.08 0.15
N THR A 129 -24.15 11.34 0.38
CA THR A 129 -23.75 12.09 1.58
C THR A 129 -24.15 11.36 2.88
N LYS A 130 -25.27 10.60 2.84
CA LYS A 130 -25.71 9.77 3.96
C LYS A 130 -24.72 8.64 4.27
N GLN A 131 -24.19 7.96 3.24
CA GLN A 131 -23.14 6.95 3.41
C GLN A 131 -21.84 7.56 3.95
N LEU A 132 -21.44 8.71 3.40
CA LEU A 132 -20.27 9.46 3.87
C LEU A 132 -20.39 9.81 5.36
N GLY A 133 -21.51 10.42 5.77
CA GLY A 133 -21.75 10.77 7.16
C GLY A 133 -21.93 9.57 8.10
N LYS A 134 -22.37 8.42 7.58
CA LYS A 134 -22.42 7.15 8.34
C LYS A 134 -21.01 6.61 8.57
N LYS A 135 -20.22 6.48 7.51
CA LYS A 135 -18.84 5.94 7.58
C LYS A 135 -17.92 6.86 8.39
N TYR A 136 -18.08 8.18 8.25
CA TYR A 136 -17.35 9.15 9.05
C TYR A 136 -17.60 8.95 10.55
N ARG A 137 -18.87 8.81 10.96
CA ARG A 137 -19.22 8.54 12.36
C ARG A 137 -18.62 7.23 12.83
N GLU A 138 -18.77 6.16 12.05
CA GLU A 138 -18.19 4.85 12.33
C GLU A 138 -16.68 4.92 12.59
N LEU A 139 -15.92 5.60 11.73
CA LEU A 139 -14.46 5.70 11.85
C LEU A 139 -14.00 6.79 12.84
N SER A 140 -14.86 7.75 13.21
CA SER A 140 -14.53 8.81 14.16
C SER A 140 -14.83 8.46 15.61
N MET A 141 -15.71 7.49 15.89
CA MET A 141 -16.06 7.09 17.26
C MET A 141 -14.83 6.57 18.01
N PRO A 142 -14.58 6.97 19.26
CA PRO A 142 -13.46 6.44 20.05
C PRO A 142 -13.51 4.91 20.09
N CYS A 143 -12.35 4.24 19.99
CA CYS A 143 -12.31 2.79 20.09
C CYS A 143 -12.68 2.39 21.51
N ASP A 144 -13.82 1.73 21.68
CA ASP A 144 -14.18 1.04 22.91
C ASP A 144 -13.27 -0.18 23.08
N HIS A 145 -12.08 0.08 23.66
CA HIS A 145 -11.21 -0.86 24.37
C HIS A 145 -10.62 -2.08 23.62
N VAL A 146 -9.27 -2.13 23.61
CA VAL A 146 -8.41 -3.33 23.60
C VAL A 146 -8.65 -4.35 22.48
N GLN A 147 -8.82 -3.91 21.23
CA GLN A 147 -8.37 -4.73 20.10
C GLN A 147 -6.93 -4.33 19.77
N VAL A 148 -5.98 -4.84 20.55
CA VAL A 148 -4.58 -4.88 20.10
C VAL A 148 -4.57 -5.85 18.94
N ASN A 149 -4.56 -5.31 17.72
CA ASN A 149 -4.34 -6.11 16.54
C ASN A 149 -2.91 -6.65 16.62
N TYR A 150 -2.78 -7.92 17.03
CA TYR A 150 -1.48 -8.55 17.29
C TYR A 150 -0.58 -8.53 16.05
N ASN A 151 -1.15 -8.71 14.84
CA ASN A 151 -0.39 -8.65 13.59
C ASN A 151 0.15 -7.23 13.33
N PHE A 152 -0.63 -6.21 13.70
CA PHE A 152 -0.24 -4.82 13.58
C PHE A 152 0.84 -4.43 14.58
N TYR A 153 0.72 -4.89 15.83
CA TYR A 153 1.73 -4.69 16.87
C TYR A 153 3.04 -5.41 16.52
N ILE A 154 2.94 -6.65 16.01
CA ILE A 154 4.09 -7.42 15.55
C ILE A 154 4.76 -6.73 14.36
N ASN A 155 4.02 -6.20 13.37
CA ASN A 155 4.62 -5.46 12.27
C ASN A 155 5.27 -4.14 12.73
N ASP A 156 4.65 -3.43 13.68
CA ASP A 156 5.21 -2.19 14.25
C ASP A 156 6.51 -2.44 15.03
N VAL A 157 6.54 -3.52 15.81
CA VAL A 157 7.73 -3.97 16.57
C VAL A 157 8.80 -4.58 15.64
N LEU A 158 8.42 -5.40 14.65
CA LEU A 158 9.37 -6.04 13.73
C LEU A 158 9.90 -5.05 12.68
N GLY A 159 9.09 -4.10 12.21
CA GLY A 159 9.52 -3.03 11.31
C GLY A 159 10.54 -2.09 11.93
N SER A 160 10.49 -1.92 13.27
CA SER A 160 11.52 -1.21 14.03
C SER A 160 12.76 -2.06 14.34
N CYS A 161 12.69 -3.38 14.14
CA CYS A 161 13.84 -4.29 14.19
C CYS A 161 14.50 -4.45 12.81
N LYS A 162 15.57 -3.69 12.56
CA LYS A 162 16.42 -3.73 11.33
C LYS A 162 16.89 -5.13 10.88
N ILE A 163 16.83 -6.13 11.75
CA ILE A 163 17.30 -7.50 11.52
C ILE A 163 16.26 -8.34 10.74
N TYR A 164 14.97 -8.03 10.85
CA TYR A 164 13.87 -8.78 10.25
C TYR A 164 13.17 -8.05 9.10
N GLN A 165 13.74 -6.91 8.66
CA GLN A 165 13.25 -6.16 7.53
C GLN A 165 13.41 -7.01 6.26
N LYS A 166 12.38 -7.80 5.97
CA LYS A 166 12.27 -8.57 4.74
C LYS A 166 12.28 -7.53 3.63
N ARG A 167 13.37 -7.51 2.85
CA ARG A 167 13.66 -6.57 1.75
C ARG A 167 12.38 -5.91 1.24
N SER A 168 12.27 -4.60 1.45
CA SER A 168 11.10 -3.84 1.06
C SER A 168 10.75 -4.13 -0.41
N ILE A 169 9.47 -4.04 -0.76
CA ILE A 169 9.05 -4.23 -2.16
C ILE A 169 9.83 -3.29 -3.09
N ASP A 170 10.26 -2.13 -2.60
CA ASP A 170 11.15 -1.21 -3.32
C ASP A 170 12.52 -1.84 -3.64
N GLU A 171 13.14 -2.60 -2.72
CA GLU A 171 14.36 -3.36 -3.01
C GLU A 171 14.12 -4.51 -3.99
N ILE A 172 12.96 -5.18 -3.94
CA ILE A 172 12.61 -6.25 -4.91
C ILE A 172 12.30 -5.66 -6.29
N PHE A 173 11.68 -4.47 -6.35
CA PHE A 173 11.41 -3.75 -7.58
C PHE A 173 12.71 -3.22 -8.20
N GLU A 174 13.59 -2.61 -7.40
CA GLU A 174 14.92 -2.17 -7.84
C GLU A 174 15.82 -3.35 -8.25
N PHE A 175 15.73 -4.49 -7.58
CA PHE A 175 16.48 -5.70 -7.91
C PHE A 175 16.00 -6.36 -9.22
N LYS A 176 14.68 -6.36 -9.49
CA LYS A 176 14.14 -6.82 -10.79
C LYS A 176 14.45 -5.85 -11.94
N LEU A 177 14.57 -4.54 -11.64
CA LEU A 177 14.96 -3.51 -12.61
C LEU A 177 16.45 -3.59 -12.99
N SER A 178 17.34 -3.90 -12.04
CA SER A 178 18.78 -4.06 -12.30
C SER A 178 19.11 -5.35 -13.08
N GLN A 179 18.41 -6.47 -12.84
CA GLN A 179 18.53 -7.67 -13.66
C GLN A 179 18.11 -7.46 -15.13
N ARG A 180 17.10 -6.62 -15.41
CA ARG A 180 16.69 -6.34 -16.80
C ARG A 180 17.65 -5.41 -17.54
N LYS A 181 18.39 -4.54 -16.83
CA LYS A 181 19.43 -3.69 -17.44
C LYS A 181 20.71 -4.48 -17.75
N SER A 182 21.12 -5.42 -16.90
CA SER A 182 22.32 -6.24 -17.15
C SER A 182 22.14 -7.29 -18.26
N ILE A 183 20.91 -7.70 -18.57
CA ILE A 183 20.64 -8.64 -19.68
C ILE A 183 20.77 -7.97 -21.06
N ARG A 184 20.72 -6.62 -21.13
CA ARG A 184 20.85 -5.89 -22.40
C ARG A 184 22.27 -5.45 -22.76
N GLU A 185 23.22 -5.53 -21.83
CA GLU A 185 24.61 -5.17 -22.07
C GLU A 185 25.55 -6.17 -21.38
N GLY A 186 26.01 -7.18 -22.13
CA GLY A 186 27.17 -7.99 -21.74
C GLY A 186 26.98 -9.51 -21.74
N ASN A 187 27.53 -10.14 -22.78
CA ASN A 187 28.07 -11.51 -22.86
C ASN A 187 27.49 -12.61 -21.94
N ILE A 188 26.81 -13.56 -22.59
CA ILE A 188 26.23 -14.82 -22.09
C ILE A 188 27.25 -15.78 -21.40
N PHE A 189 28.55 -15.44 -21.36
CA PHE A 189 29.61 -16.38 -20.95
C PHE A 189 30.05 -16.33 -19.47
N ASP A 190 29.51 -15.44 -18.63
CA ASP A 190 29.93 -15.37 -17.22
C ASP A 190 28.93 -15.96 -16.20
N ILE A 191 27.82 -16.57 -16.62
CA ILE A 191 26.86 -17.25 -15.72
C ILE A 191 27.36 -18.66 -15.34
N LYS A 192 28.65 -18.80 -15.01
CA LYS A 192 29.21 -20.07 -14.48
C LYS A 192 29.95 -19.95 -13.16
N LYS A 193 29.89 -18.80 -12.49
CA LYS A 193 30.46 -18.68 -11.15
C LYS A 193 29.60 -17.74 -10.32
N THR A 194 28.74 -18.34 -9.49
CA THR A 194 28.33 -17.94 -8.13
C THR A 194 26.92 -18.52 -7.85
N ILE A 195 26.84 -19.85 -7.87
CA ILE A 195 25.83 -20.59 -7.08
C ILE A 195 26.64 -21.29 -5.98
N GLN A 196 26.95 -20.52 -4.95
CA GLN A 196 27.44 -20.90 -3.62
C GLN A 196 27.16 -19.61 -2.82
N MET A 197 26.23 -19.54 -1.88
CA MET A 197 26.01 -20.45 -0.77
C MET A 197 24.50 -20.56 -0.49
N THR A 198 23.98 -21.78 -0.57
CA THR A 198 22.84 -22.16 0.26
C THR A 198 23.43 -22.50 1.62
N GLU A 199 23.38 -21.57 2.58
CA GLU A 199 23.46 -21.99 3.98
C GLU A 199 22.07 -22.50 4.36
N GLU A 200 21.87 -23.82 4.23
CA GLU A 200 20.91 -24.53 5.05
C GLU A 200 21.34 -24.34 6.50
N LYS A 201 20.74 -23.36 7.18
CA LYS A 201 20.77 -23.32 8.64
C LYS A 201 19.79 -24.38 9.12
N GLU A 202 20.31 -25.56 9.38
CA GLU A 202 19.65 -26.58 10.18
C GLU A 202 19.44 -26.00 11.58
N TYR A 203 18.17 -25.73 11.92
CA TYR A 203 17.81 -25.21 13.23
C TYR A 203 17.92 -26.35 14.24
N ASP A 204 18.86 -26.24 15.19
CA ASP A 204 18.90 -27.13 16.35
C ASP A 204 17.73 -26.79 17.29
N LEU A 205 16.69 -27.62 17.21
CA LEU A 205 15.47 -27.53 18.02
C LEU A 205 15.73 -27.69 19.53
N ASN A 206 16.95 -28.05 19.96
CA ASN A 206 17.30 -28.22 21.37
C ASN A 206 17.68 -26.92 22.10
N THR A 207 17.72 -25.76 21.41
CA THR A 207 18.08 -24.48 22.04
C THR A 207 16.90 -23.68 22.60
N PHE A 208 15.68 -24.18 22.52
CA PHE A 208 14.54 -23.61 23.23
C PHE A 208 14.49 -24.15 24.66
N ASP A 209 15.33 -23.59 25.52
CA ASP A 209 15.09 -23.67 26.96
C ASP A 209 13.73 -23.05 27.25
N ARG A 210 12.86 -23.87 27.83
CA ARG A 210 11.56 -23.49 28.37
C ARG A 210 11.76 -22.33 29.36
N ILE A 211 11.18 -21.18 29.06
CA ILE A 211 10.85 -20.22 30.10
C ILE A 211 9.56 -20.75 30.74
N ASP A 212 9.72 -21.58 31.77
CA ASP A 212 8.62 -21.89 32.68
C ASP A 212 8.32 -20.62 33.51
N CYS A 213 7.11 -20.07 33.32
CA CYS A 213 6.46 -19.12 34.23
C CYS A 213 5.03 -19.61 34.46
#